data_AF-T1CY92-F1
#
_entry.id   AF-T1CY92-F1
#
_cell.length_a   1.000
_cell.length_b   1.000
_cell.length_c   1.000
_cell.angle_alpha   90.00
_cell.angle_beta   90.00
_cell.angle_gamma   90.00
#
_symmetry.space_group_name_H-M   'P 1'
#
loop_
_entity.id
_entity.type
_entity.pdbx_description
1 polymer ?
#
loop_
_entity_poly.entity_id
_entity_poly.type
_entity_poly.pdbx_seq_one_letter_code
_entity_poly.pdbx_strand_id
1 'polypeptide(L)'
;AALRQLVDENTAGSPMKALLWTHKSTRNLAAELGRHGHAVSPNTVGRLLETLGYSLQVNAKNKEGRSPPERDLQFRHINERVAT
;
A
#
# COMPACT_ATOMS: atom_id res chain seq x y z
N ALA A 1 -18.38 -2.56 -11.46
CA ALA A 1 -17.29 -2.85 -12.42
C ALA A 1 -16.04 -2.03 -12.12
N ALA A 2 -16.12 -0.69 -12.04
CA ALA A 2 -14.95 0.20 -11.88
C ALA A 2 -13.98 -0.14 -10.74
N LEU A 3 -14.46 -0.44 -9.52
CA LEU A 3 -13.58 -0.80 -8.40
C LEU A 3 -12.79 -2.09 -8.68
N ARG A 4 -13.43 -3.10 -9.30
CA ARG A 4 -12.81 -4.41 -9.58
C ARG A 4 -11.65 -4.25 -10.57
N GLN A 5 -11.83 -3.45 -11.61
CA GLN A 5 -10.77 -3.12 -12.57
C GLN A 5 -9.56 -2.44 -11.89
N LEU A 6 -9.82 -1.46 -11.04
CA LEU A 6 -8.78 -0.72 -10.31
C LEU A 6 -7.94 -1.61 -9.38
N VAL A 7 -8.59 -2.60 -8.75
CA VAL A 7 -7.89 -3.54 -7.88
C VAL A 7 -7.22 -4.65 -8.66
N ASP A 8 -7.80 -5.17 -9.74
CA ASP A 8 -7.20 -6.21 -10.57
C ASP A 8 -5.86 -5.73 -11.18
N GLU A 9 -5.80 -4.48 -11.66
CA GLU A 9 -4.56 -3.84 -12.13
C GLU A 9 -3.49 -3.66 -11.03
N ASN A 10 -3.90 -3.65 -9.76
CA ASN A 10 -3.04 -3.44 -8.60
C ASN A 10 -2.99 -4.67 -7.68
N THR A 11 -3.46 -5.82 -8.16
CA THR A 11 -3.49 -7.05 -7.38
C THR A 11 -2.11 -7.67 -7.45
N ALA A 12 -1.40 -7.58 -6.32
CA ALA A 12 -0.24 -8.42 -6.09
C ALA A 12 -0.74 -9.70 -5.42
N GLY A 13 -0.20 -10.86 -5.82
CA GLY A 13 -0.62 -12.16 -5.31
C GLY A 13 0.47 -13.20 -5.56
N SER A 14 0.75 -14.03 -4.56
CA SER A 14 1.54 -15.24 -4.80
C SER A 14 0.63 -16.27 -5.48
N PRO A 15 1.06 -16.97 -6.55
CA PRO A 15 0.23 -17.95 -7.26
C PRO A 15 -0.30 -19.09 -6.37
N MET A 16 0.24 -19.25 -5.16
CA MET A 16 -0.17 -20.26 -4.19
C MET A 16 -1.02 -19.74 -3.02
N LYS A 17 -1.41 -18.45 -2.98
CA LYS A 17 -2.24 -17.90 -1.90
C LYS A 17 -3.55 -17.34 -2.45
N ALA A 18 -4.68 -17.84 -1.93
CA ALA A 18 -6.04 -17.43 -2.29
C ALA A 18 -6.43 -16.00 -1.83
N LEU A 19 -5.52 -15.27 -1.17
CA LEU A 19 -5.80 -13.95 -0.62
C LEU A 19 -5.38 -12.87 -1.61
N LEU A 20 -6.36 -12.19 -2.21
CA LEU A 20 -6.14 -11.03 -3.08
C LEU A 20 -5.83 -9.80 -2.21
N TRP A 21 -4.74 -9.10 -2.52
CA TRP A 21 -4.35 -7.89 -1.78
C TRP A 21 -3.96 -6.76 -2.75
N THR A 22 -4.32 -5.54 -2.35
CA THR A 22 -4.03 -4.31 -3.10
C THR A 22 -3.05 -3.45 -2.31
N HIS A 23 -2.08 -2.85 -3.01
CA HIS A 23 -1.14 -1.88 -2.42
C HIS A 23 -1.77 -0.49 -2.19
N LYS A 24 -2.94 -0.23 -2.77
CA LYS A 24 -3.64 1.06 -2.64
C LYS A 24 -4.49 1.08 -1.37
N SER A 25 -4.42 2.17 -0.63
CA SER A 25 -5.32 2.40 0.50
C SER A 25 -6.76 2.60 0.01
N THR A 26 -7.75 2.33 0.87
CA THR A 26 -9.16 2.63 0.57
C THR A 26 -9.42 4.11 0.27
N ARG A 27 -8.62 5.03 0.83
CA ARG A 27 -8.66 6.46 0.50
C ARG A 27 -8.21 6.74 -0.92
N ASN A 28 -7.11 6.11 -1.36
CA ASN A 28 -6.61 6.29 -2.73
C ASN A 28 -7.61 5.71 -3.75
N LEU A 29 -8.16 4.52 -3.47
CA LEU A 29 -9.18 3.91 -4.30
C LEU A 29 -10.46 4.77 -4.38
N ALA A 30 -10.90 5.35 -3.27
CA ALA A 30 -12.04 6.27 -3.25
C ALA A 30 -11.78 7.55 -4.06
N ALA A 31 -10.59 8.15 -3.93
CA ALA A 31 -10.22 9.34 -4.70
C ALA A 31 -10.15 9.05 -6.20
N GLU A 32 -9.61 7.89 -6.58
CA GLU A 32 -9.50 7.49 -7.99
C GLU A 32 -10.88 7.16 -8.58
N LEU A 33 -11.74 6.46 -7.83
CA LEU A 33 -13.16 6.30 -8.21
C LEU A 33 -13.86 7.65 -8.38
N GLY A 34 -13.59 8.61 -7.49
CA GLY A 34 -14.09 9.98 -7.62
C GLY A 34 -13.66 10.65 -8.93
N ARG A 35 -12.39 10.47 -9.35
CA ARG A 35 -11.89 10.96 -10.65
C ARG A 35 -12.58 10.31 -11.85
N HIS A 36 -13.05 9.08 -11.70
CA HIS A 36 -13.85 8.37 -12.71
C HIS A 36 -15.36 8.67 -12.62
N GLY A 37 -15.78 9.65 -11.79
CA GLY A 37 -17.18 10.05 -11.65
C GLY A 37 -17.98 9.23 -10.62
N HIS A 38 -17.32 8.38 -9.84
CA HIS A 38 -17.94 7.57 -8.79
C HIS A 38 -17.54 8.08 -7.40
N ALA A 39 -18.29 9.05 -6.88
CA ALA A 39 -18.08 9.55 -5.53
C ALA A 39 -18.48 8.47 -4.49
N VAL A 40 -17.48 7.86 -3.85
CA VAL A 40 -17.68 6.86 -2.80
C VAL A 40 -16.80 7.16 -1.59
N SER A 41 -17.28 6.83 -0.39
CA SER A 41 -16.46 6.98 0.81
C SER A 41 -15.40 5.87 0.90
N PRO A 42 -14.24 6.11 1.55
CA PRO A 42 -13.25 5.07 1.81
C PRO A 42 -13.82 3.87 2.57
N ASN A 43 -14.82 4.08 3.43
CA ASN A 43 -15.50 3.02 4.17
C ASN A 43 -16.35 2.13 3.24
N THR A 44 -17.09 2.75 2.31
CA THR A 44 -17.81 2.04 1.24
C THR A 44 -16.87 1.20 0.39
N VAL A 45 -15.70 1.74 0.04
CA VAL A 45 -14.67 0.99 -0.68
C VAL A 45 -14.20 -0.23 0.12
N GLY A 46 -13.95 -0.10 1.42
CA GLY A 46 -13.57 -1.22 2.28
C GLY A 46 -14.59 -2.36 2.26
N ARG A 47 -15.87 -2.04 2.46
CA ARG A 47 -16.97 -3.05 2.40
C ARG A 47 -17.08 -3.72 1.03
N LEU A 48 -16.86 -2.95 -0.05
CA LEU A 48 -16.87 -3.50 -1.40
C LEU A 48 -15.67 -4.42 -1.64
N LEU A 49 -14.48 -4.08 -1.14
CA LEU A 49 -13.30 -4.95 -1.20
C LEU A 49 -13.53 -6.27 -0.46
N GLU A 50 -14.15 -6.25 0.72
CA GLU A 50 -14.51 -7.47 1.47
C GLU A 50 -15.46 -8.35 0.66
N THR A 51 -16.47 -7.76 0.03
CA THR A 51 -17.41 -8.47 -0.87
C THR A 51 -16.70 -9.08 -2.08
N LEU A 52 -15.60 -8.46 -2.51
CA LEU A 52 -14.76 -8.93 -3.61
C LEU A 52 -13.71 -9.98 -3.17
N GLY A 53 -13.66 -10.35 -1.88
CA GLY A 53 -12.67 -11.29 -1.35
C GLY A 53 -11.29 -10.70 -1.12
N TYR A 54 -11.16 -9.36 -1.17
CA TYR A 54 -9.90 -8.67 -0.90
C TYR A 54 -9.74 -8.44 0.60
N SER A 55 -8.55 -8.75 1.11
CA SER A 55 -8.18 -8.40 2.49
C SER A 55 -7.37 -7.10 2.50
N LEU A 56 -7.80 -6.15 3.32
CA LEU A 56 -7.04 -4.92 3.57
C LEU A 56 -5.88 -5.23 4.51
N GLN A 57 -4.70 -5.45 3.94
CA GLN A 57 -3.48 -5.54 4.72
C GLN A 57 -2.96 -4.13 4.98
N VAL A 58 -2.95 -3.72 6.25
CA VAL A 58 -2.22 -2.52 6.66
C VAL A 58 -0.74 -2.82 6.51
N ASN A 59 0.02 -1.88 5.93
CA ASN A 59 1.47 -1.94 5.93
C ASN A 59 2.00 -1.89 7.37
N ALA A 60 2.11 -3.04 8.02
CA ALA A 60 2.83 -3.19 9.27
C ALA A 60 4.32 -3.20 8.95
N LYS A 61 4.91 -2.00 8.82
CA LYS A 61 6.38 -1.89 8.90
C LYS A 61 6.76 -2.27 10.32
N ASN A 62 7.13 -3.54 10.54
CA ASN A 62 7.87 -3.90 11.75
C ASN A 62 9.16 -3.08 11.74
N LYS A 63 9.23 -2.06 12.59
CA LYS A 63 10.50 -1.44 12.94
C LYS A 63 11.22 -2.47 13.81
N GLU A 64 11.90 -3.43 13.17
CA GLU A 64 12.79 -4.33 13.90
C GLU A 64 13.87 -3.50 14.60
N GLY A 65 13.96 -3.67 15.91
CA GLY A 65 15.14 -3.32 16.70
C GLY A 65 15.34 -1.84 17.04
N ARG A 66 15.93 -1.61 18.22
CA ARG A 66 16.62 -0.35 18.55
C ARG A 66 17.65 -0.12 17.42
N SER A 67 17.59 1.02 16.75
CA SER A 67 18.57 1.38 15.72
C SER A 67 19.99 1.23 16.29
N PRO A 68 20.88 0.42 15.68
CA PRO A 68 22.26 0.33 16.10
C PRO A 68 22.91 1.72 16.03
N PRO A 69 23.68 2.14 17.05
CA PRO A 69 24.32 3.45 17.06
C PRO A 69 25.27 3.65 15.87
N GLU A 70 25.82 2.57 15.30
CA GLU A 70 26.71 2.67 14.13
C GLU A 70 25.98 3.00 12.81
N ARG A 71 24.64 2.91 12.76
CA ARG A 71 23.88 3.22 11.53
C ARG A 71 24.14 4.65 11.06
N ASP A 72 24.33 5.58 12.00
CA ASP A 72 24.61 6.98 11.70
C ASP A 72 25.98 7.17 11.01
N LEU A 73 26.95 6.29 11.28
CA LEU A 73 28.29 6.36 10.67
C LEU A 73 28.23 6.17 9.15
N GLN A 74 27.36 5.28 8.67
CA GLN A 74 27.19 5.05 7.23
C GLN A 74 26.57 6.27 6.54
N PHE A 75 25.57 6.91 7.16
CA PHE A 75 24.95 8.12 6.61
C PHE A 75 25.95 9.29 6.57
N ARG A 76 26.79 9.45 7.60
CA ARG A 76 27.87 10.45 7.61
C ARG A 76 28.87 10.22 6.48
N HIS A 77 29.36 8.99 6.31
CA HIS A 77 30.30 8.64 5.23
C HIS A 77 29.72 8.88 3.83
N ILE A 78 28.42 8.57 3.62
CA ILE A 78 27.74 8.87 2.35
C ILE A 78 27.63 10.38 2.13
N ASN A 79 27.22 11.14 3.16
CA ASN A 79 27.09 12.59 3.05
C ASN A 79 28.43 13.27 2.78
N GLU A 80 29.51 12.81 3.40
CA GLU A 80 30.88 13.29 3.15
C GLU A 80 31.31 13.04 1.70
N ARG A 81 30.94 11.91 1.10
CA ARG A 81 31.24 11.58 -0.30
C ARG A 81 30.40 12.33 -1.33
N VAL A 82 29.18 12.76 -0.97
CA VAL A 82 28.30 13.54 -1.86
C VAL A 82 28.60 15.05 -1.75
N ALA A 83 29.17 15.50 -0.63
CA ALA A 83 29.58 16.89 -0.41
C ALA A 83 30.94 17.25 -1.05
N THR A 84 31.57 16.32 -1.78
CA THR A 84 32.79 16.54 -2.57
C THR A 84 32.42 16.74 -4.03
#